data_AF-C3ZYI0-F1
#
_entry.id   AF-C3ZYI0-F1
#
_cell.length_a   1.000
_cell.length_b   1.000
_cell.length_c   1.000
_cell.angle_alpha   90.00
_cell.angle_beta   90.00
_cell.angle_gamma   90.00
#
_symmetry.space_group_name_H-M   'P 1'
#
loop_
_entity.id
_entity.type
_entity.pdbx_description
1 polymer ?
#
loop_
_entity_poly.entity_id
_entity_poly.type
_entity_poly.pdbx_seq_one_letter_code
_entity_poly.pdbx_strand_id
1 'polypeptide(L)'
;MTEARDAAAHNGMTEARDAAAHNGMTGARDAAAHNGMTEARDAAAHNGMTGARDAAAHNGMTGARDAAAHNGMTGARDAAAHNGMTEARDAAAHNGMTEARDAAAHNGMTGARDAAAHNGMTEARDAAAHNGMTEARDAAAHNGMTEARDAAAHNGMT
;
A
#
# COMPACT_ATOMS: atom_id res chain seq x y z
N MET A 1 -20.73 21.81 -12.26
CA MET A 1 -19.69 20.97 -12.89
C MET A 1 -18.84 21.90 -13.73
N THR A 2 -17.53 21.91 -13.49
CA THR A 2 -16.58 22.71 -14.26
C THR A 2 -15.83 21.79 -15.20
N GLU A 3 -15.94 22.05 -16.50
CA GLU A 3 -15.17 21.39 -17.54
C GLU A 3 -14.11 22.36 -18.03
N ALA A 4 -12.84 21.97 -17.91
CA ALA A 4 -11.74 22.82 -18.35
C ALA A 4 -10.58 21.96 -18.85
N ARG A 5 -9.69 22.55 -19.65
CA ARG A 5 -8.40 21.92 -19.90
C ARG A 5 -7.60 21.89 -18.59
N ASP A 6 -7.50 23.04 -17.94
CA ASP A 6 -6.77 23.24 -16.70
C ASP A 6 -7.73 23.86 -15.67
N ALA A 7 -7.90 23.21 -14.52
CA ALA A 7 -8.75 23.68 -13.43
C ALA A 7 -7.90 23.93 -12.18
N ALA A 8 -7.93 25.16 -11.66
CA ALA A 8 -7.20 25.55 -10.46
C ALA A 8 -8.16 26.17 -9.43
N ALA A 9 -7.92 25.90 -8.14
CA ALA A 9 -8.60 26.58 -7.03
C ALA A 9 -10.14 26.53 -7.13
N HIS A 10 -10.69 25.32 -7.22
CA HIS A 10 -12.12 25.12 -7.43
C HIS A 10 -12.75 24.28 -6.31
N ASN A 11 -14.02 24.58 -6.01
CA ASN A 11 -14.84 23.81 -5.07
C ASN A 11 -16.02 23.19 -5.84
N GLY A 12 -16.24 21.88 -5.69
CA GLY A 12 -17.39 21.19 -6.28
C GLY A 12 -16.97 20.09 -7.24
N MET A 13 -17.75 19.87 -8.31
CA MET A 13 -17.47 18.82 -9.30
C MET A 13 -16.65 19.38 -10.48
N THR A 14 -15.54 18.73 -10.81
CA THR A 14 -14.63 19.13 -11.90
C THR A 14 -14.25 17.96 -12.78
N GLU A 15 -14.25 18.21 -14.09
CA GLU A 15 -13.58 17.39 -15.08
C GLU A 15 -12.52 18.23 -15.78
N ALA A 16 -11.27 17.75 -15.78
CA ALA A 16 -10.20 18.46 -16.45
C ALA A 16 -9.13 17.54 -17.02
N ARG A 17 -8.23 18.08 -17.85
CA ARG A 17 -6.98 17.38 -18.12
C ARG A 17 -6.09 17.49 -16.89
N ASP A 18 -5.86 18.72 -16.44
CA ASP A 18 -4.99 19.02 -15.31
C ASP A 18 -5.83 19.73 -14.21
N ALA A 19 -5.89 19.15 -13.01
CA ALA A 19 -6.67 19.68 -11.89
C ALA A 19 -5.78 19.90 -10.65
N ALA A 20 -5.72 21.14 -10.15
CA ALA A 20 -4.88 21.51 -9.02
C ALA A 20 -5.65 22.24 -7.92
N ALA A 21 -5.32 21.93 -6.66
CA ALA A 21 -5.81 22.66 -5.47
C ALA A 21 -7.34 22.73 -5.40
N HIS A 22 -8.00 21.59 -5.32
CA HIS A 22 -9.46 21.53 -5.40
C HIS A 22 -10.09 20.71 -4.27
N ASN A 23 -11.29 21.14 -3.86
CA ASN A 23 -12.09 20.43 -2.87
C ASN A 23 -13.39 19.92 -3.51
N GLY A 24 -13.60 18.61 -3.52
CA GLY A 24 -14.81 18.00 -4.04
C GLY A 24 -14.55 16.74 -4.86
N MET A 25 -15.33 16.57 -5.92
CA MET A 25 -15.25 15.42 -6.83
C MET A 25 -14.49 15.83 -8.08
N THR A 26 -13.41 15.13 -8.40
CA THR A 26 -12.54 15.45 -9.53
C THR A 26 -12.34 14.22 -10.41
N GLY A 27 -12.62 14.36 -11.70
CA GLY A 27 -12.09 13.50 -12.75
C GLY A 27 -10.97 14.23 -13.49
N ALA A 28 -9.78 13.66 -13.57
CA ALA A 28 -8.68 14.28 -14.30
C ALA A 28 -7.76 13.30 -15.02
N ARG A 29 -6.91 13.79 -15.92
CA ARG A 29 -5.71 13.02 -16.30
C ARG A 29 -4.69 13.14 -15.17
N ASP A 30 -4.36 14.37 -14.81
CA ASP A 30 -3.35 14.69 -13.80
C ASP A 30 -4.04 15.50 -12.68
N ALA A 31 -4.04 14.97 -11.45
CA ALA A 31 -4.65 15.61 -10.29
C ALA A 31 -3.61 15.85 -9.19
N ALA A 32 -3.57 17.06 -8.65
CA ALA A 32 -2.63 17.44 -7.60
C ALA A 32 -3.29 18.25 -6.48
N ALA A 33 -2.94 17.95 -5.23
CA ALA A 33 -3.38 18.69 -4.04
C ALA A 33 -4.92 18.77 -3.91
N HIS A 34 -5.63 17.64 -3.95
CA HIS A 34 -7.09 17.64 -3.74
C HIS A 34 -7.50 17.12 -2.36
N ASN A 35 -8.63 17.63 -1.88
CA ASN A 35 -9.38 17.02 -0.79
C ASN A 35 -10.75 16.54 -1.31
N GLY A 36 -11.01 15.25 -1.24
CA GLY A 36 -12.28 14.66 -1.66
C GLY A 36 -12.15 13.37 -2.45
N MET A 37 -13.05 13.17 -3.41
CA MET A 37 -13.07 11.99 -4.28
C MET A 37 -12.35 12.33 -5.58
N THR A 38 -11.32 11.56 -5.93
CA THR A 38 -10.52 11.76 -7.14
C THR A 38 -10.48 10.49 -7.97
N GLU A 39 -10.78 10.60 -9.26
CA GLU A 39 -10.41 9.63 -10.28
C GLU A 39 -9.39 10.28 -11.23
N ALA A 40 -8.19 9.71 -11.33
CA ALA A 40 -7.16 10.25 -12.22
C ALA A 40 -6.33 9.17 -12.90
N ARG A 41 -5.56 9.55 -13.93
CA ARG A 41 -4.44 8.69 -14.36
C ARG A 41 -3.31 8.82 -13.33
N ASP A 42 -2.91 10.06 -13.05
CA ASP A 42 -1.80 10.39 -12.17
C ASP A 42 -2.34 11.28 -11.03
N ALA A 43 -2.24 10.83 -9.77
CA ALA A 43 -2.79 11.53 -8.60
C ALA A 43 -1.73 11.76 -7.50
N ALA A 44 -1.53 13.01 -7.10
CA ALA A 44 -0.48 13.40 -6.15
C ALA A 44 -0.98 14.29 -5.01
N ALA A 45 -0.59 13.98 -3.77
CA ALA A 45 -0.90 14.78 -2.59
C ALA A 45 -2.41 14.94 -2.32
N HIS A 46 -3.17 13.84 -2.21
CA HIS A 46 -4.60 13.92 -1.89
C HIS A 46 -4.94 13.50 -0.47
N ASN A 47 -6.02 14.07 0.05
CA ASN A 47 -6.72 13.54 1.21
C ASN A 47 -8.13 13.11 0.81
N GLY A 48 -8.48 11.84 1.01
CA GLY A 48 -9.81 11.31 0.71
C GLY A 48 -9.78 9.97 0.00
N MET A 49 -10.69 9.79 -0.96
CA MET A 49 -10.81 8.56 -1.74
C MET A 49 -10.22 8.79 -3.13
N THR A 50 -9.25 7.98 -3.51
CA THR A 50 -8.54 8.10 -4.78
C THR A 50 -8.60 6.78 -5.55
N GLY A 51 -9.05 6.86 -6.81
CA GLY A 51 -8.79 5.86 -7.84
C GLY A 51 -7.77 6.40 -8.83
N ALA A 52 -6.64 5.72 -9.02
CA ALA A 52 -5.66 6.15 -10.02
C ALA A 52 -4.94 5.01 -10.74
N ARG A 53 -4.20 5.33 -11.81
CA ARG A 53 -3.15 4.41 -12.28
C ARG A 53 -1.95 4.54 -11.35
N ASP A 54 -1.45 5.76 -11.19
CA ASP A 54 -0.29 6.08 -10.38
C ASP A 54 -0.71 7.05 -9.25
N ALA A 55 -0.53 6.63 -7.99
CA ALA A 55 -0.96 7.40 -6.81
C ALA A 55 0.21 7.64 -5.84
N ALA A 56 0.53 8.90 -5.55
CA ALA A 56 1.62 9.28 -4.66
C ALA A 56 1.19 10.23 -3.53
N ALA A 57 1.68 9.99 -2.32
CA ALA A 57 1.49 10.87 -1.16
C ALA A 57 0.01 11.09 -0.78
N HIS A 58 -0.77 10.02 -0.54
CA HIS A 58 -2.18 10.18 -0.12
C HIS A 58 -2.41 9.83 1.34
N ASN A 59 -3.43 10.47 1.91
CA ASN A 59 -4.06 10.03 3.14
C ASN A 59 -5.51 9.64 2.89
N GLY A 60 -5.89 8.40 3.18
CA GLY A 60 -7.26 7.91 3.03
C GLY A 60 -7.34 6.56 2.35
N MET A 61 -8.33 6.39 1.47
CA MET A 61 -8.58 5.14 0.75
C MET A 61 -8.08 5.27 -0.68
N THR A 62 -7.16 4.40 -1.08
CA THR A 62 -6.54 4.42 -2.40
C THR A 62 -6.73 3.10 -3.12
N GLY A 63 -7.26 3.14 -4.34
CA GLY A 63 -7.13 2.07 -5.33
C GLY A 63 -6.18 2.53 -6.44
N ALA A 64 -5.08 1.81 -6.67
CA ALA A 64 -4.16 2.16 -7.76
C ALA A 64 -3.54 0.96 -8.46
N ARG A 65 -2.87 1.18 -9.60
CA ARG A 65 -1.92 0.19 -10.09
C ARG A 65 -0.63 0.28 -9.28
N ASP A 66 -0.09 1.49 -9.20
CA ASP A 66 1.19 1.79 -8.55
C ASP A 66 0.93 2.82 -7.44
N ALA A 67 1.15 2.46 -6.18
CA ALA A 67 0.85 3.30 -5.01
C ALA A 67 2.08 3.53 -4.13
N ALA A 68 2.46 4.79 -3.91
CA ALA A 68 3.63 5.16 -3.12
C ALA A 68 3.33 6.18 -2.01
N ALA A 69 3.89 5.98 -0.82
CA ALA A 69 3.81 6.90 0.30
C ALA A 69 2.37 7.20 0.76
N HIS A 70 1.60 6.19 1.16
CA HIS A 70 0.23 6.42 1.66
C HIS A 70 0.08 6.15 3.15
N ASN A 71 -0.87 6.86 3.75
CA ASN A 71 -1.41 6.51 5.06
C ASN A 71 -2.90 6.18 4.93
N GLY A 72 -3.30 4.95 5.28
CA GLY A 72 -4.69 4.53 5.25
C GLY A 72 -4.88 3.13 4.64
N MET A 73 -5.95 2.97 3.87
CA MET A 73 -6.29 1.70 3.22
C MET A 73 -5.89 1.76 1.75
N THR A 74 -5.05 0.84 1.31
CA THR A 74 -4.55 0.78 -0.06
C THR A 74 -4.84 -0.58 -0.69
N GLY A 75 -5.47 -0.57 -1.85
CA GLY A 75 -5.45 -1.68 -2.79
C GLY A 75 -4.58 -1.33 -4.00
N ALA A 76 -3.55 -2.12 -4.29
CA ALA A 76 -2.70 -1.85 -5.45
C ALA A 76 -2.15 -3.11 -6.14
N ARG A 77 -1.58 -2.95 -7.34
CA ARG A 77 -0.70 -4.00 -7.85
C ARG A 77 0.64 -3.93 -7.14
N ASP A 78 1.26 -2.74 -7.16
CA ASP A 78 2.58 -2.49 -6.60
C ASP A 78 2.45 -1.38 -5.54
N ALA A 79 2.77 -1.69 -4.28
CA ALA A 79 2.58 -0.79 -3.13
C ALA A 79 3.89 -0.58 -2.35
N ALA A 80 4.34 0.67 -2.24
CA ALA A 80 5.58 1.03 -1.54
C ALA A 80 5.40 2.11 -0.47
N ALA A 81 6.03 1.94 0.68
CA ALA A 81 6.08 2.93 1.76
C ALA A 81 4.69 3.30 2.31
N HIS A 82 3.90 2.34 2.79
CA HIS A 82 2.58 2.64 3.39
C HIS A 82 2.54 2.45 4.90
N ASN A 83 1.67 3.22 5.54
CA ASN A 83 1.23 2.97 6.91
C ASN A 83 -0.27 2.69 6.91
N GLY A 84 -0.68 1.50 7.34
CA GLY A 84 -2.10 1.13 7.43
C GLY A 84 -2.39 -0.27 6.91
N MET A 85 -3.52 -0.41 6.22
CA MET A 85 -3.96 -1.68 5.63
C MET A 85 -3.61 -1.69 4.15
N THR A 86 -2.88 -2.71 3.69
CA THR A 86 -2.49 -2.86 2.30
C THR A 86 -2.90 -4.23 1.78
N GLU A 87 -3.62 -4.25 0.66
CA GLU A 87 -3.75 -5.42 -0.21
C GLU A 87 -2.98 -5.13 -1.50
N ALA A 88 -1.98 -5.96 -1.82
CA ALA A 88 -1.21 -5.77 -3.05
C ALA A 88 -0.74 -7.06 -3.70
N ARG A 89 -0.30 -7.00 -4.95
CA ARG A 89 0.49 -8.10 -5.50
C ARG A 89 1.89 -8.06 -4.91
N ASP A 90 2.56 -6.92 -5.04
CA ASP A 90 3.94 -6.71 -4.61
C ASP A 90 3.96 -5.55 -3.60
N ALA A 91 4.36 -5.82 -2.35
CA ALA A 91 4.29 -4.86 -1.24
C ALA A 91 5.67 -4.67 -0.56
N ALA A 92 6.18 -3.44 -0.53
CA ALA A 92 7.48 -3.11 0.05
C ALA A 92 7.42 -1.97 1.08
N ALA A 93 8.14 -2.12 2.20
CA ALA A 93 8.32 -1.08 3.22
C ALA A 93 6.99 -0.62 3.85
N HIS A 94 6.22 -1.51 4.48
CA HIS A 94 4.97 -1.11 5.15
C HIS A 94 5.03 -1.21 6.67
N ASN A 95 4.23 -0.39 7.33
CA ASN A 95 3.87 -0.58 8.74
C ASN A 95 2.36 -0.78 8.86
N GLY A 96 1.94 -1.93 9.37
CA GLY A 96 0.52 -2.24 9.57
C GLY A 96 0.14 -3.65 9.15
N MET A 97 -1.05 -3.79 8.56
CA MET A 97 -1.57 -5.08 8.08
C MET A 97 -1.38 -5.17 6.58
N THR A 98 -0.71 -6.20 6.12
CA THR A 98 -0.43 -6.43 4.70
C THR A 98 -0.91 -7.80 4.28
N GLU A 99 -1.69 -7.86 3.20
CA GLU A 99 -1.90 -9.06 2.41
C GLU A 99 -1.23 -8.87 1.04
N ALA A 100 -0.30 -9.76 0.69
CA ALA A 100 0.34 -9.67 -0.61
C ALA A 100 0.74 -11.02 -1.22
N ARG A 101 1.07 -11.03 -2.51
CA ARG A 101 1.77 -12.19 -3.06
C ARG A 101 3.23 -12.16 -2.58
N ASP A 102 3.92 -11.06 -2.84
CA ASP A 102 5.33 -10.88 -2.50
C ASP A 102 5.45 -9.68 -1.53
N ALA A 103 5.92 -9.91 -0.31
CA ALA A 103 5.98 -8.90 0.77
C ALA A 103 7.40 -8.74 1.32
N ALA A 104 7.96 -7.53 1.24
CA ALA A 104 9.32 -7.23 1.72
C ALA A 104 9.38 -6.05 2.69
N ALA A 105 10.17 -6.19 3.77
CA ALA A 105 10.45 -5.11 4.71
C ALA A 105 9.19 -4.56 5.42
N HIS A 106 8.43 -5.40 6.13
CA HIS A 106 7.25 -4.92 6.88
C HIS A 106 7.43 -4.98 8.39
N ASN A 107 6.72 -4.08 9.07
CA ASN A 107 6.48 -4.17 10.51
C ASN A 107 4.98 -4.31 10.77
N GLY A 108 4.55 -5.41 11.38
CA GLY A 108 3.14 -5.64 11.70
C GLY A 108 2.68 -7.06 11.36
N MET A 109 1.45 -7.17 10.88
CA MET A 109 0.83 -8.45 10.52
C MET A 109 0.90 -8.62 9.01
N THR A 110 1.49 -9.72 8.54
CA THR A 110 1.63 -10.00 7.11
C THR A 110 1.09 -11.37 6.78
N GLY A 111 0.19 -11.43 5.80
CA GLY A 111 -0.12 -12.65 5.06
C GLY A 111 0.51 -12.55 3.67
N ALA A 112 1.37 -13.51 3.29
CA ALA A 112 1.94 -13.51 1.95
C ALA A 112 2.24 -14.88 1.36
N ARG A 113 2.46 -14.96 0.05
CA ARG A 113 3.09 -16.17 -0.50
C ARG A 113 4.57 -16.19 -0.13
N ASP A 114 5.29 -15.12 -0.49
CA ASP A 114 6.72 -14.98 -0.29
C ASP A 114 6.96 -13.75 0.62
N ALA A 115 7.49 -13.95 1.83
CA ALA A 115 7.66 -12.90 2.83
C ALA A 115 9.13 -12.77 3.27
N ALA A 116 9.73 -11.60 3.10
CA ALA A 116 11.12 -11.33 3.45
C ALA A 116 11.31 -10.10 4.36
N ALA A 117 12.19 -10.22 5.37
CA ALA A 117 12.59 -9.12 6.24
C ALA A 117 11.43 -8.49 7.03
N HIS A 118 10.68 -9.26 7.83
CA HIS A 118 9.59 -8.71 8.63
C HIS A 118 9.86 -8.70 10.13
N ASN A 119 9.20 -7.77 10.82
CA ASN A 119 9.07 -7.80 12.26
C ASN A 119 7.58 -7.86 12.65
N GLY A 120 7.15 -8.92 13.32
CA GLY A 120 5.77 -9.08 13.78
C GLY A 120 5.22 -10.48 13.53
N MET A 121 3.92 -10.55 13.19
CA MET A 121 3.24 -11.80 12.88
C MET A 121 3.26 -12.03 11.38
N THR A 122 3.72 -13.19 10.93
CA THR A 122 3.74 -13.56 9.52
C THR A 122 3.11 -14.92 9.31
N GLU A 123 2.17 -14.99 8.38
CA GLU A 123 1.72 -16.22 7.75
C GLU A 123 2.24 -16.22 6.31
N ALA A 124 3.04 -17.21 5.92
CA ALA A 124 3.52 -17.28 4.55
C ALA A 124 3.76 -18.70 4.03
N ARG A 125 3.86 -18.85 2.71
CA ARG A 125 4.39 -20.10 2.17
C ARG A 125 5.90 -20.15 2.42
N ASP A 126 6.62 -19.14 1.95
CA ASP A 126 8.07 -19.06 2.05
C ASP A 126 8.43 -17.79 2.85
N ALA A 127 9.05 -17.95 4.02
CA ALA A 127 9.35 -16.87 4.96
C ALA A 127 10.86 -16.77 5.25
N ALA A 128 11.48 -15.63 4.99
CA ALA A 128 12.91 -15.39 5.23
C ALA A 128 13.20 -14.13 6.06
N ALA A 129 14.16 -14.23 6.99
CA ALA A 129 14.65 -13.09 7.77
C ALA A 129 13.57 -12.41 8.64
N HIS A 130 12.86 -13.16 9.49
CA HIS A 130 11.83 -12.57 10.36
C HIS A 130 12.23 -12.51 11.83
N ASN A 131 11.71 -11.50 12.52
CA ASN A 131 11.68 -11.43 13.97
C ASN A 131 10.23 -11.41 14.46
N GLY A 132 9.78 -12.44 15.18
CA GLY A 132 8.43 -12.50 15.74
C GLY A 132 7.79 -13.87 15.64
N MET A 133 6.48 -13.89 15.40
CA MET A 133 5.72 -15.13 15.24
C MET A 133 5.60 -15.42 13.74
N THR A 134 5.98 -16.63 13.33
CA THR A 134 5.90 -17.05 11.94
C THR A 134 5.20 -18.40 11.85
N GLU A 135 4.18 -18.47 11.00
CA GLU A 135 3.63 -19.70 10.47
C GLU A 135 4.04 -19.79 8.99
N ALA A 136 4.78 -20.84 8.62
CA ALA A 136 5.17 -21.01 7.23
C ALA A 136 5.34 -22.44 6.77
N ARG A 137 5.35 -22.67 5.45
CA ARG A 137 5.81 -23.96 4.92
C ARG A 137 7.33 -24.04 5.04
N ASP A 138 8.02 -23.09 4.42
CA ASP A 138 9.48 -23.03 4.37
C ASP A 138 9.94 -21.75 5.10
N ALA A 139 10.76 -21.90 6.15
CA ALA A 139 11.18 -20.82 7.03
C ALA A 139 12.71 -20.75 7.13
N ALA A 140 13.32 -19.60 6.84
CA ALA A 140 14.77 -19.38 6.94
C ALA A 140 15.15 -18.12 7.73
N ALA A 141 16.21 -18.19 8.54
CA ALA A 141 16.78 -17.05 9.27
C ALA A 141 15.76 -16.34 10.18
N HIS A 142 15.21 -17.08 11.14
CA HIS A 142 14.11 -16.63 11.99
C HIS A 142 14.54 -16.44 13.44
N ASN A 143 13.98 -15.43 14.10
CA ASN A 143 14.14 -15.18 15.53
C ASN A 143 12.77 -15.00 16.19
N GLY A 144 12.33 -16.00 16.96
CA GLY A 144 11.03 -15.95 17.64
C GLY A 144 10.31 -17.30 17.67
N MET A 145 8.98 -17.27 17.58
CA MET A 145 8.15 -18.48 17.56
C MET A 145 7.89 -18.86 16.11
N THR A 146 8.31 -20.05 15.69
CA THR A 146 8.20 -20.48 14.29
C THR A 146 7.50 -21.84 14.20
N GLU A 147 6.29 -21.85 13.67
CA GLU A 147 5.64 -23.07 13.21
C GLU A 147 5.94 -23.25 11.72
N ALA A 148 6.81 -24.21 11.39
CA ALA A 148 7.13 -24.49 9.99
C ALA A 148 7.38 -25.96 9.68
N ARG A 149 7.09 -26.35 8.44
CA ARG A 149 7.39 -27.70 7.95
C ARG A 149 8.90 -27.89 7.79
N ASP A 150 9.56 -26.93 7.14
CA ASP A 150 10.99 -26.93 6.89
C ASP A 150 11.60 -25.63 7.44
N ALA A 151 12.39 -25.73 8.51
CA ALA A 151 13.00 -24.57 9.18
C ALA A 151 14.54 -24.63 9.12
N ALA A 152 15.16 -23.52 8.73
CA ALA A 152 16.61 -23.35 8.67
C ALA A 152 17.08 -22.08 9.39
N ALA A 153 18.23 -22.16 10.06
CA ALA A 153 18.84 -21.03 10.77
C ALA A 153 17.85 -20.32 11.72
N HIS A 154 17.22 -21.09 12.60
CA HIS A 154 16.21 -20.61 13.54
C HIS A 154 16.79 -20.41 14.95
N ASN A 155 16.54 -19.25 15.55
CA ASN A 155 16.86 -18.92 16.93
C ASN A 155 15.56 -18.63 17.69
N GLY A 156 14.99 -19.61 18.38
CA GLY A 156 13.75 -19.42 19.12
C GLY A 156 13.01 -20.72 19.40
N MET A 157 11.70 -20.64 19.63
CA MET A 157 10.84 -21.80 19.87
C MET A 157 10.21 -22.26 18.56
N THR A 158 10.30 -23.54 18.28
CA THR A 158 9.56 -24.23 17.20
C THR A 158 8.38 -24.97 17.77
#